data_AF-A0A813QRY1-F1
#
_entry.id   AF-A0A813QRY1-F1
#
_cell.length_a   1.000
_cell.length_b   1.000
_cell.length_c   1.000
_cell.angle_alpha   90.00
_cell.angle_beta   90.00
_cell.angle_gamma   90.00
#
_symmetry.space_group_name_H-M   'P 1'
#
loop_
_entity.id
_entity.type
_entity.pdbx_description
1 polymer ?
#
loop_
_entity_poly.entity_id
_entity_poly.type
_entity_poly.pdbx_seq_one_letter_code
_entity_poly.pdbx_strand_id
1 'polypeptide(L)'
;MQSNNNNAPTTTSSHSATGTNGNDEDVNLIGPFAVVPKQDCPHVENRSYTLPTSAQKIDGHQPPCEICHEITENWVCLNSSCSIIGCSRYQQRHMLQHYETSGHNICLSLSDHSFYCFKCDSYIDHQNFQQVKTQLMSE
;
A
#
# COMPACT_ATOMS: atom_id res chain seq x y z
N MET A 1 -10.81 -13.53 51.83
CA MET A 1 -10.45 -12.34 51.02
C MET A 1 -11.52 -12.23 49.95
N GLN A 2 -12.33 -11.17 50.06
CA GLN A 2 -13.62 -11.01 49.39
C GLN A 2 -13.53 -10.86 47.86
N SER A 3 -14.68 -11.22 47.28
CA SER A 3 -15.23 -11.05 45.94
C SER A 3 -15.09 -9.69 45.25
N ASN A 4 -15.20 -9.71 43.91
CA ASN A 4 -15.94 -8.80 43.01
C ASN A 4 -15.63 -9.28 41.58
N ASN A 5 -16.53 -9.71 40.68
CA ASN A 5 -17.86 -9.29 40.27
C ASN A 5 -18.02 -7.78 40.07
N ASN A 6 -18.05 -7.34 38.79
CA ASN A 6 -19.25 -6.78 38.15
C ASN A 6 -18.92 -5.95 36.91
N ASN A 7 -19.64 -6.28 35.82
CA ASN A 7 -20.37 -5.42 34.88
C ASN A 7 -19.72 -4.26 34.10
N ALA A 8 -20.25 -4.17 32.87
CA ALA A 8 -20.01 -3.24 31.77
C ALA A 8 -20.36 -1.76 32.05
N PRO A 9 -20.22 -0.91 31.03
CA PRO A 9 -21.44 -0.18 30.64
C PRO A 9 -21.72 -0.24 29.13
N THR A 10 -22.94 -0.65 28.81
CA THR A 10 -23.71 -0.10 27.70
C THR A 10 -24.15 1.32 28.06
N THR A 11 -23.92 2.29 27.18
CA THR A 11 -24.71 3.52 27.15
C THR A 11 -25.00 3.92 25.71
N THR A 12 -26.18 3.51 25.25
CA THR A 12 -26.99 4.26 24.30
C THR A 12 -27.33 5.61 24.93
N SER A 13 -27.19 6.71 24.21
CA SER A 13 -28.05 7.90 24.38
C SER A 13 -27.92 8.82 23.17
N SER A 14 -28.92 8.68 22.33
CA SER A 14 -29.42 9.62 21.35
C SER A 14 -29.63 11.00 21.96
N HIS A 15 -29.29 12.06 21.22
CA HIS A 15 -30.06 13.31 21.25
C HIS A 15 -30.30 13.75 19.81
N SER A 16 -31.58 13.78 19.45
CA SER A 16 -32.14 14.29 18.21
C SER A 16 -32.60 15.75 18.38
N ALA A 17 -32.93 16.37 17.23
CA ALA A 17 -33.81 17.53 16.98
C ALA A 17 -33.10 18.88 16.73
N THR A 18 -33.45 19.71 15.74
CA THR A 18 -34.37 19.65 14.58
C THR A 18 -34.11 20.92 13.73
N GLY A 19 -34.19 20.81 12.40
CA GLY A 19 -34.67 21.87 11.49
C GLY A 19 -33.61 22.88 11.01
N THR A 20 -33.61 23.38 9.77
CA THR A 20 -34.56 23.32 8.65
C THR A 20 -33.87 23.82 7.38
N ASN A 21 -34.39 23.41 6.22
CA ASN A 21 -34.32 24.08 4.90
C ASN A 21 -33.11 23.80 4.00
N GLY A 22 -33.35 22.96 2.98
CA GLY A 22 -33.40 23.47 1.62
C GLY A 22 -32.25 23.10 0.69
N ASN A 23 -32.20 21.83 0.26
CA ASN A 23 -31.97 21.36 -1.11
C ASN A 23 -31.64 19.85 -1.06
N ASP A 24 -32.60 19.03 -1.47
CA ASP A 24 -32.42 17.58 -1.61
C ASP A 24 -31.50 17.29 -2.81
N GLU A 25 -30.18 17.40 -2.59
CA GLU A 25 -29.19 16.71 -3.40
C GLU A 25 -28.83 15.43 -2.65
N ASP A 26 -29.64 14.40 -2.87
CA ASP A 26 -29.42 13.01 -2.47
C ASP A 26 -28.08 12.52 -3.07
N VAL A 27 -26.97 12.79 -2.39
CA VAL A 27 -25.69 12.14 -2.71
C VAL A 27 -25.69 10.75 -2.08
N ASN A 28 -26.48 9.87 -2.67
CA ASN A 28 -26.36 8.43 -2.50
C ASN A 28 -25.06 7.94 -3.17
N LEU A 29 -23.91 8.24 -2.54
CA LEU A 29 -22.60 7.76 -2.97
C LEU A 29 -22.34 6.36 -2.41
N ILE A 30 -23.21 5.41 -2.73
CA ILE A 30 -22.91 3.97 -2.60
C ILE A 30 -22.41 3.50 -3.97
N GLY A 31 -21.31 4.13 -4.43
CA GLY A 31 -20.51 3.66 -5.55
C GLY A 31 -19.37 2.76 -5.05
N PRO A 32 -18.74 1.95 -5.91
CA PRO A 32 -17.58 1.16 -5.51
C PRO A 32 -16.50 2.09 -4.91
N PHE A 33 -15.92 1.70 -3.77
CA PHE A 33 -14.78 2.38 -3.16
C PHE A 33 -13.53 2.19 -4.03
N ALA A 34 -13.46 2.91 -5.14
CA ALA A 34 -12.32 2.88 -6.04
C ALA A 34 -11.13 3.56 -5.37
N VAL A 35 -10.04 2.82 -5.18
CA VAL A 35 -8.77 3.39 -4.74
C VAL A 35 -8.15 4.12 -5.93
N VAL A 36 -8.00 5.45 -5.83
CA VAL A 36 -7.38 6.27 -6.88
C VAL A 36 -5.91 6.52 -6.52
N PRO A 37 -4.94 6.08 -7.35
CA PRO A 37 -3.53 6.35 -7.10
C PRO A 37 -3.23 7.85 -7.11
N LYS A 38 -2.39 8.29 -6.18
CA LYS A 38 -1.92 9.68 -6.14
C LYS A 38 -0.90 9.92 -7.23
N GLN A 39 -1.01 11.07 -7.90
CA GLN A 39 0.02 11.53 -8.84
C GLN A 39 1.03 12.48 -8.17
N ASP A 40 0.74 12.96 -6.96
CA ASP A 40 1.62 13.83 -6.18
C ASP A 40 2.16 13.09 -4.95
N CYS A 41 3.44 12.73 -5.00
CA CYS A 41 4.11 12.11 -3.86
C CYS A 41 5.48 12.77 -3.67
N PRO A 42 5.70 13.49 -2.55
CA PRO A 42 6.99 14.14 -2.30
C PRO A 42 8.12 13.13 -2.05
N HIS A 43 7.79 11.85 -1.89
CA HIS A 43 8.75 10.76 -1.73
C HIS A 43 9.15 10.09 -3.05
N VAL A 44 8.55 10.51 -4.17
CA VAL A 44 9.04 10.15 -5.50
C VAL A 44 10.20 11.09 -5.83
N GLU A 45 11.38 10.53 -5.98
CA GLU A 45 12.59 11.27 -6.30
C GLU A 45 12.49 11.85 -7.71
N ASN A 46 13.11 13.01 -7.93
CA ASN A 46 13.17 13.65 -9.25
C ASN A 46 14.21 12.96 -10.17
N ARG A 47 14.02 11.66 -10.40
CA ARG A 47 14.78 10.83 -11.34
C ARG A 47 13.89 9.75 -11.91
N SER A 48 14.30 9.17 -13.04
CA SER A 48 13.68 7.95 -13.55
C SER A 48 14.00 6.77 -12.64
N TYR A 49 12.97 5.97 -12.36
CA TYR A 49 13.13 4.67 -11.71
C TYR A 49 13.33 3.59 -12.76
N THR A 50 14.09 2.57 -12.41
CA THR A 50 14.34 1.39 -13.24
C THR A 50 13.97 0.14 -12.48
N LEU A 51 13.45 -0.87 -13.16
CA LEU A 51 13.19 -2.17 -12.55
C LEU A 51 14.52 -2.78 -12.07
N PRO A 52 14.67 -3.09 -10.77
CA PRO A 52 15.86 -3.78 -10.28
C PRO A 52 15.98 -5.16 -10.94
N THR A 53 17.20 -5.61 -11.23
CA THR A 53 17.42 -6.96 -11.80
C THR A 53 16.88 -8.06 -10.89
N SER A 54 16.89 -7.87 -9.58
CA SER A 54 16.30 -8.81 -8.62
C SER A 54 14.80 -9.03 -8.86
N ALA A 55 14.09 -8.05 -9.41
CA ALA A 55 12.65 -8.10 -9.65
C ALA A 55 12.26 -8.83 -10.95
N GLN A 56 13.23 -9.15 -11.82
CA GLN A 56 12.97 -9.86 -13.06
C GLN A 56 12.53 -11.30 -12.77
N LYS A 57 11.62 -11.81 -13.59
CA LYS A 57 11.19 -13.21 -13.48
C LYS A 57 12.33 -14.15 -13.87
N ILE A 58 12.47 -15.24 -13.12
CA ILE A 58 13.40 -16.33 -13.43
C ILE A 58 12.55 -17.57 -13.73
N ASP A 59 12.73 -18.14 -14.92
CA ASP A 59 11.92 -19.27 -15.43
C ASP A 59 10.40 -19.01 -15.35
N GLY A 60 9.99 -17.75 -15.59
CA GLY A 60 8.58 -17.34 -15.54
C GLY A 60 8.02 -17.10 -14.14
N HIS A 61 8.81 -17.34 -13.09
CA HIS A 61 8.39 -17.16 -11.70
C HIS A 61 8.87 -15.82 -11.13
N GLN A 62 8.02 -15.22 -10.29
CA GLN A 62 8.40 -14.05 -9.52
C GLN A 62 9.42 -14.43 -8.44
N PRO A 63 10.38 -13.56 -8.15
CA PRO A 63 11.32 -13.77 -7.06
C PRO A 63 10.59 -13.85 -5.69
N PRO A 64 11.03 -14.77 -4.80
CA PRO A 64 10.44 -14.93 -3.48
C PRO A 64 10.87 -13.81 -2.53
N CYS A 65 10.17 -13.67 -1.41
CA CYS A 65 10.65 -12.85 -0.29
C CYS A 65 12.01 -13.38 0.21
N GLU A 66 12.97 -12.48 0.40
CA GLU A 66 14.33 -12.85 0.83
C GLU A 66 14.40 -13.37 2.27
N ILE A 67 13.36 -13.13 3.09
CA ILE A 67 13.36 -13.44 4.52
C ILE A 67 12.57 -14.72 4.82
N CYS A 68 11.34 -14.83 4.32
CA CYS A 68 10.47 -15.98 4.61
C CYS A 68 10.18 -16.88 3.41
N HIS A 69 10.72 -16.56 2.24
CA HIS A 69 10.53 -17.33 1.01
C HIS A 69 9.08 -17.48 0.53
N GLU A 70 8.17 -16.62 0.99
CA GLU A 70 6.85 -16.48 0.39
C GLU A 70 6.99 -16.15 -1.11
N ILE A 71 6.18 -16.78 -1.96
CA ILE A 71 6.25 -16.66 -3.42
C ILE A 71 5.10 -15.81 -3.99
N THR A 72 4.14 -15.44 -3.15
CA THR A 72 2.97 -14.65 -3.52
C THR A 72 3.03 -13.25 -2.92
N GLU A 73 2.43 -12.27 -3.61
CA GLU A 73 2.31 -10.89 -3.13
C GLU A 73 3.64 -10.26 -2.66
N ASN A 74 4.71 -10.50 -3.42
CA ASN A 74 6.01 -9.90 -3.13
C ASN A 74 6.14 -8.52 -3.75
N TRP A 75 6.95 -7.70 -3.09
CA TRP A 75 7.22 -6.33 -3.46
C TRP A 75 8.74 -6.17 -3.58
N VAL A 76 9.17 -5.24 -4.44
CA VAL A 76 10.57 -4.83 -4.55
C VAL A 76 10.74 -3.37 -4.17
N CYS A 77 11.80 -3.05 -3.42
CA CYS A 77 12.18 -1.68 -3.11
C CYS A 77 12.76 -0.99 -4.36
N LEU A 78 12.37 0.27 -4.61
CA LEU A 78 12.83 1.04 -5.79
C LEU A 78 13.88 2.11 -5.47
N ASN A 79 14.41 2.14 -4.24
CA ASN A 79 15.51 3.04 -3.91
C ASN A 79 16.77 2.68 -4.73
N SER A 80 17.58 3.67 -5.18
CA SER A 80 18.73 3.44 -6.08
C SER A 80 19.81 2.54 -5.48
N SER A 81 19.93 2.52 -4.15
CA SER A 81 20.91 1.71 -3.43
C SER A 81 20.30 0.43 -2.85
N CYS A 82 19.07 0.08 -3.23
CA CYS A 82 18.34 -1.05 -2.67
C CYS A 82 17.64 -1.87 -3.75
N SER A 83 17.56 -3.18 -3.53
CA SER A 83 16.87 -4.10 -4.43
C SER A 83 16.20 -5.25 -3.67
N ILE A 84 15.92 -5.03 -2.38
CA ILE A 84 15.33 -6.03 -1.48
C ILE A 84 13.94 -6.43 -1.95
N ILE A 85 13.65 -7.72 -1.83
CA ILE A 85 12.34 -8.30 -2.08
C ILE A 85 11.70 -8.80 -0.78
N GLY A 86 10.52 -8.25 -0.49
CA GLY A 86 9.79 -8.49 0.75
C GLY A 86 8.33 -8.83 0.48
N CYS A 87 7.78 -9.75 1.27
CA CYS A 87 6.35 -10.10 1.20
C CYS A 87 5.45 -8.94 1.69
N SER A 88 4.22 -8.92 1.17
CA SER A 88 3.21 -7.89 1.46
C SER A 88 2.82 -7.80 2.93
N ARG A 89 2.01 -6.78 3.24
CA ARG A 89 1.36 -6.62 4.55
C ARG A 89 0.32 -7.71 4.88
N TYR A 90 -0.19 -8.41 3.87
CA TYR A 90 -1.14 -9.52 4.06
C TYR A 90 -0.43 -10.86 4.29
N GLN A 91 0.87 -10.90 4.03
CA GLN A 91 1.77 -11.99 4.38
C GLN A 91 2.47 -11.68 5.73
N GLN A 92 3.81 -11.79 5.78
CA GLN A 92 4.61 -11.55 6.98
C GLN A 92 5.16 -10.11 7.10
N ARG A 93 4.73 -9.19 6.22
CA ARG A 93 5.00 -7.74 6.32
C ARG A 93 6.48 -7.36 6.19
N HIS A 94 7.30 -8.19 5.55
CA HIS A 94 8.74 -7.93 5.42
C HIS A 94 9.07 -6.68 4.61
N MET A 95 8.25 -6.31 3.62
CA MET A 95 8.47 -5.04 2.92
C MET A 95 8.12 -3.82 3.80
N LEU A 96 7.12 -3.95 4.69
CA LEU A 96 6.81 -2.90 5.66
C LEU A 96 7.96 -2.74 6.68
N GLN A 97 8.48 -3.85 7.21
CA GLN A 97 9.64 -3.82 8.11
C GLN A 97 10.88 -3.22 7.42
N HIS A 98 11.09 -3.53 6.14
CA HIS A 98 12.15 -2.90 5.35
C HIS A 98 12.00 -1.38 5.29
N TYR A 99 10.79 -0.88 5.02
CA TYR A 99 10.51 0.56 5.05
C TYR A 99 10.79 1.16 6.43
N GLU A 100 10.31 0.56 7.52
CA GLU A 100 10.47 1.08 8.89
C GLU A 100 11.94 1.16 9.31
N THR A 101 12.78 0.26 8.81
CA THR A 101 14.22 0.20 9.15
C THR A 101 15.10 1.07 8.26
N SER A 102 14.79 1.18 6.97
CA SER A 102 15.62 1.89 5.98
C SER A 102 15.12 3.30 5.65
N GLY A 103 13.84 3.58 5.86
CA GLY A 103 13.18 4.80 5.37
C GLY A 103 12.92 4.81 3.87
N HIS A 104 13.10 3.68 3.16
CA HIS A 104 12.83 3.60 1.73
C HIS A 104 11.32 3.58 1.45
N ASN A 105 10.81 4.70 0.94
CA ASN A 105 9.37 4.93 0.86
C ASN A 105 8.68 4.19 -0.29
N ILE A 106 9.35 4.03 -1.43
CA ILE A 106 8.74 3.61 -2.70
C ILE A 106 9.05 2.15 -3.00
N CYS A 107 8.00 1.38 -3.28
CA CYS A 107 8.09 -0.02 -3.69
C CYS A 107 7.15 -0.32 -4.85
N LEU A 108 7.45 -1.40 -5.57
CA LEU A 108 6.64 -1.98 -6.65
C LEU A 108 6.11 -3.33 -6.19
N SER A 109 4.81 -3.55 -6.30
CA SER A 109 4.19 -4.86 -6.19
C SER A 109 4.51 -5.68 -7.44
N LEU A 110 5.05 -6.89 -7.25
CA LEU A 110 5.34 -7.77 -8.37
C LEU A 110 4.05 -8.42 -8.89
N SER A 111 3.02 -8.61 -8.05
CA SER A 111 1.80 -9.33 -8.44
C SER A 111 0.90 -8.55 -9.40
N ASP A 112 0.80 -7.24 -9.24
CA ASP A 112 -0.12 -6.38 -10.02
C ASP A 112 0.57 -5.13 -10.62
N HIS A 113 1.89 -5.03 -10.48
CA HIS A 113 2.72 -3.92 -10.98
C HIS A 113 2.30 -2.53 -10.47
N SER A 114 1.60 -2.48 -9.33
CA SER A 114 1.24 -1.24 -8.65
C SER A 114 2.42 -0.66 -7.86
N PHE A 115 2.55 0.66 -7.83
CA PHE A 115 3.55 1.35 -7.02
C PHE A 115 2.91 1.86 -5.74
N TYR A 116 3.64 1.77 -4.62
CA TYR A 116 3.13 2.19 -3.33
C TYR A 116 4.18 2.97 -2.55
N CYS A 117 3.70 4.00 -1.86
CA CYS A 117 4.49 4.80 -0.95
C CYS A 117 4.06 4.50 0.49
N PHE A 118 4.94 3.87 1.27
CA PHE A 118 4.65 3.54 2.67
C PHE A 118 4.41 4.77 3.53
N LYS A 119 5.17 5.85 3.30
CA LYS A 119 5.03 7.09 4.09
C LYS A 119 3.73 7.84 3.81
N CYS A 120 3.21 7.76 2.58
CA CYS A 120 1.93 8.35 2.20
C CYS A 120 0.75 7.40 2.45
N ASP A 121 1.01 6.13 2.74
CA ASP A 121 0.00 5.07 2.81
C ASP A 121 -0.94 5.10 1.61
N SER A 122 -0.38 5.11 0.40
CA SER A 122 -1.15 5.25 -0.84
C SER A 122 -0.43 4.66 -2.04
N TYR A 123 -1.23 4.16 -2.98
CA TYR A 123 -0.76 3.83 -4.32
C TYR A 123 -0.38 5.10 -5.06
N ILE A 124 0.67 5.02 -5.87
CA ILE A 124 1.23 6.15 -6.60
C ILE A 124 1.22 5.85 -8.09
N ASP A 125 0.78 6.81 -8.90
CA ASP A 125 0.95 6.78 -10.35
C ASP A 125 1.70 8.06 -10.79
N HIS A 126 3.01 7.94 -10.94
CA HIS A 126 3.89 9.07 -11.26
C HIS A 126 4.65 8.85 -12.56
N GLN A 127 4.89 9.92 -13.32
CA GLN A 127 5.61 9.88 -14.60
C GLN A 127 7.04 9.30 -14.50
N ASN A 128 7.68 9.40 -13.34
CA ASN A 128 9.02 8.86 -13.11
C ASN A 128 9.08 7.32 -13.10
N PHE A 129 7.92 6.65 -13.05
CA PHE A 129 7.82 5.19 -13.12
C PHE A 129 7.64 4.65 -14.54
N GLN A 130 7.54 5.51 -15.57
CA GLN A 130 7.25 5.08 -16.94
C GLN A 130 8.29 4.09 -17.48
N GLN A 131 9.56 4.25 -17.13
CA GLN A 131 10.61 3.32 -17.55
C GLN A 131 10.40 1.92 -16.94
N VAL A 132 10.05 1.83 -15.65
CA VAL A 132 9.71 0.56 -14.99
C VAL A 132 8.51 -0.11 -15.68
N LYS A 133 7.45 0.66 -15.98
CA LYS A 133 6.26 0.14 -16.67
C LYS A 133 6.60 -0.43 -18.04
N THR A 134 7.43 0.26 -18.82
CA THR A 134 7.90 -0.23 -20.13
C THR A 134 8.69 -1.53 -20.00
N GLN A 135 9.56 -1.66 -19.00
CA GLN A 135 10.32 -2.90 -18.76
C GLN A 135 9.39 -4.08 -18.44
N LEU A 136 8.38 -3.86 -17.59
CA LEU A 136 7.40 -4.90 -17.21
C LEU A 136 6.48 -5.32 -18.37
N MET A 137 6.27 -4.47 -19.37
CA MET A 137 5.48 -4.80 -20.58
C MET A 137 6.28 -5.60 -21.61
N SER A 138 7.60 -5.74 -21.44
CA SER A 138 8.49 -6.45 -22.37
C SER A 138 8.82 -7.89 -21.96
N GLU A 139 8.36 -8.33 -20.79
CA GLU A 139 8.50 -9.69 -20.25
C GLU A 139 7.25 -10.54 -20.50
#